data_AF-A0A7C4E9B2-F1
#
_entry.id   AF-A0A7C4E9B2-F1
#
_cell.length_a   1.000
_cell.length_b   1.000
_cell.length_c   1.000
_cell.angle_alpha   90.00
_cell.angle_beta   90.00
_cell.angle_gamma   90.00
#
_symmetry.space_group_name_H-M   'P 1'
#
loop_
_entity.id
_entity.type
_entity.pdbx_description
1 polymer ?
#
loop_
_entity_poly.entity_id
_entity_poly.type
_entity_poly.pdbx_seq_one_letter_code
_entity_poly.pdbx_strand_id
1 'polypeptide(L)'
;MGGGPRRRARRRASDAGVPRMTTALASMGIDALLSRLDGVRRAGDGRWRARCPACGGKNSTKLSLRDAGDGRILIHCFGGCDVDAVMSALELDLSNLFPPRPADDQRRPRERQPFTAREAVQALRYELQVAWVLLTDVANCKPLSAADRQRAGVAAKRCAALLQEIGG
;
A
#
# COMPACT_ATOMS: atom_id res chain seq x y z
N MET A 1 -29.38 -35.40 -32.97
CA MET A 1 -29.77 -33.99 -33.15
C MET A 1 -29.69 -33.32 -31.78
N GLY A 2 -28.90 -32.27 -31.63
CA GLY A 2 -28.69 -31.60 -30.34
C GLY A 2 -27.48 -30.67 -30.42
N GLY A 3 -27.68 -29.48 -30.96
CA GLY A 3 -26.65 -28.46 -31.12
C GLY A 3 -26.63 -27.44 -29.97
N GLY A 4 -25.41 -27.02 -29.62
CA GLY A 4 -25.09 -25.73 -29.00
C GLY A 4 -24.61 -25.78 -27.53
N PRO A 5 -23.88 -24.77 -27.03
CA PRO A 5 -23.34 -23.59 -27.72
C PRO A 5 -21.80 -23.49 -27.68
N ARG A 6 -21.28 -22.88 -28.75
CA ARG A 6 -19.88 -22.47 -28.94
C ARG A 6 -19.46 -21.50 -27.83
N ARG A 7 -18.53 -21.92 -26.94
CA ARG A 7 -17.89 -20.99 -25.98
C ARG A 7 -16.60 -20.43 -26.55
N ARG A 8 -16.68 -19.13 -26.79
CA ARG A 8 -15.79 -18.19 -27.46
C ARG A 8 -14.33 -18.28 -27.01
N ALA A 9 -13.45 -18.35 -28.00
CA ALA A 9 -12.03 -18.00 -27.89
C ALA A 9 -11.88 -16.62 -27.23
N ARG A 10 -11.10 -16.56 -26.15
CA ARG A 10 -10.64 -15.29 -25.58
C ARG A 10 -9.62 -14.70 -26.55
N ARG A 11 -10.05 -13.67 -27.28
CA ARG A 11 -9.23 -12.86 -28.17
C ARG A 11 -8.07 -12.26 -27.36
N ARG A 12 -6.85 -12.41 -27.88
CA ARG A 12 -5.72 -11.54 -27.55
C ARG A 12 -6.05 -10.15 -28.09
N ALA A 13 -6.24 -9.18 -27.21
CA ALA A 13 -6.21 -7.78 -27.58
C ALA A 13 -4.75 -7.33 -27.52
N SER A 14 -4.11 -7.35 -28.68
CA SER A 14 -2.98 -6.50 -29.02
C SER A 14 -3.51 -5.08 -29.12
N ASP A 15 -3.23 -4.25 -28.13
CA ASP A 15 -3.47 -2.82 -28.24
C ASP A 15 -2.17 -2.14 -28.66
N ALA A 16 -2.30 -1.41 -29.77
CA ALA A 16 -1.23 -0.72 -30.46
C ALA A 16 -0.73 0.46 -29.62
N GLY A 17 0.54 0.81 -29.82
CA GLY A 17 1.24 1.78 -29.00
C GLY A 17 0.66 3.19 -29.02
N VAL A 18 0.71 3.82 -27.85
CA VAL A 18 0.83 5.27 -27.73
C VAL A 18 2.29 5.54 -27.36
N PRO A 19 3.07 6.31 -28.13
CA PRO A 19 4.41 6.69 -27.71
C PRO A 19 4.28 7.58 -26.47
N ARG A 20 4.69 7.05 -25.31
CA ARG A 20 4.72 7.79 -24.06
C ARG A 20 5.87 8.79 -24.16
N MET A 21 5.54 10.05 -24.38
CA MET A 21 6.48 11.15 -24.43
C MET A 21 7.32 11.14 -23.15
N THR A 22 8.60 10.80 -23.28
CA THR A 22 9.59 10.83 -22.21
C THR A 22 9.95 12.28 -21.92
N THR A 23 9.07 12.98 -21.21
CA THR A 23 9.51 14.14 -20.44
C THR A 23 10.32 13.58 -19.29
N ALA A 24 11.63 13.84 -19.28
CA ALA A 24 12.49 13.48 -18.16
C ALA A 24 11.81 13.93 -16.85
N LEU A 25 11.55 12.97 -15.96
CA LEU A 25 10.96 13.18 -14.63
C LEU A 25 11.95 13.96 -13.76
N ALA A 26 11.99 15.27 -13.92
CA ALA A 26 12.68 16.15 -13.00
C ALA A 26 11.88 16.20 -11.70
N SER A 27 12.38 15.53 -10.65
CA SER A 27 11.96 15.81 -9.29
C SER A 27 12.12 17.29 -9.03
N MET A 28 11.08 17.96 -8.57
CA MET A 28 11.13 19.37 -8.27
C MET A 28 11.79 19.55 -6.90
N GLY A 29 12.86 20.35 -6.83
CA GLY A 29 13.47 20.73 -5.55
C GLY A 29 12.50 21.56 -4.71
N ILE A 30 12.66 21.53 -3.38
CA ILE A 30 11.78 22.24 -2.45
C ILE A 30 11.67 23.74 -2.77
N ASP A 31 12.76 24.38 -3.18
CA ASP A 31 12.78 25.81 -3.53
C ASP A 31 11.89 26.15 -4.73
N ALA A 32 11.81 25.26 -5.72
CA ALA A 32 10.95 25.44 -6.88
C ALA A 32 9.46 25.30 -6.52
N LEU A 33 9.13 24.46 -5.54
CA LEU A 33 7.79 24.37 -4.99
C LEU A 33 7.43 25.60 -4.15
N LEU A 34 8.35 26.06 -3.30
CA LEU A 34 8.16 27.25 -2.46
C LEU A 34 7.94 28.52 -3.30
N SER A 35 8.60 28.63 -4.45
CA SER A 35 8.47 29.77 -5.37
C SER A 35 7.08 29.89 -6.01
N ARG A 36 6.26 28.83 -5.96
CA ARG A 36 4.87 28.81 -6.45
C ARG A 36 3.84 29.08 -5.35
N LEU A 37 4.28 29.28 -4.12
CA LEU A 37 3.42 29.40 -2.95
C LEU A 37 3.43 30.82 -2.38
N ASP A 38 2.28 31.26 -1.92
CA ASP A 38 2.12 32.57 -1.28
C ASP A 38 2.34 32.51 0.23
N GLY A 39 2.95 33.57 0.77
CA GLY A 39 3.10 33.77 2.22
C GLY A 39 4.04 32.76 2.88
N VAL A 40 5.05 32.29 2.14
CA VAL A 40 6.04 31.32 2.61
C VAL A 40 6.85 31.90 3.77
N ARG A 41 6.96 31.14 4.85
CA ARG A 41 7.76 31.44 6.03
C ARG A 41 8.51 30.20 6.49
N ARG A 42 9.78 30.34 6.85
CA ARG A 42 10.55 29.25 7.47
C ARG A 42 10.01 28.98 8.88
N ALA A 43 9.88 27.70 9.24
CA ALA A 43 9.39 27.24 10.54
C ALA A 43 10.38 26.30 11.26
N GLY A 44 11.61 26.22 10.75
CA GLY A 44 12.69 25.36 11.23
C GLY A 44 13.54 24.85 10.08
N ASP A 45 14.55 24.06 10.39
CA ASP A 45 15.41 23.45 9.38
C ASP A 45 14.62 22.46 8.51
N GLY A 46 14.69 22.67 7.20
CA GLY A 46 13.94 21.90 6.21
C GLY A 46 12.42 22.00 6.36
N ARG A 47 11.87 23.03 7.02
CA ARG A 47 10.42 23.19 7.23
C ARG A 47 9.92 24.59 6.89
N TRP A 48 8.79 24.65 6.20
CA TRP A 48 8.15 25.88 5.78
C TRP A 48 6.64 25.86 6.03
N ARG A 49 6.08 27.05 6.17
CA ARG A 49 4.65 27.32 6.28
C ARG A 49 4.24 28.23 5.14
N ALA A 50 3.11 27.95 4.52
CA ALA A 50 2.58 28.75 3.43
C ALA A 50 1.05 28.83 3.48
N ARG A 51 0.49 29.69 2.63
CA ARG A 51 -0.93 29.65 2.32
C ARG A 51 -1.24 28.39 1.52
N CYS A 52 -2.34 27.72 1.86
CA CYS A 52 -2.82 26.61 1.04
C CYS A 52 -3.56 27.17 -0.20
N PRO A 53 -3.12 26.83 -1.43
CA PRO A 53 -3.78 27.29 -2.65
C PRO A 53 -5.17 26.67 -2.83
N ALA A 54 -5.39 25.43 -2.35
CA ALA A 54 -6.65 24.72 -2.55
C ALA A 54 -7.83 25.25 -1.70
N CYS A 55 -7.60 25.66 -0.44
CA CYS A 55 -8.67 26.21 0.40
C CYS A 55 -8.64 27.74 0.54
N GLY A 56 -7.74 28.44 -0.16
CA GLY A 56 -7.71 29.91 -0.22
C GLY A 56 -7.65 30.62 1.13
N GLY A 57 -7.15 29.95 2.18
CA GLY A 57 -7.24 30.47 3.54
C GLY A 57 -6.49 31.78 3.73
N LYS A 58 -7.12 32.79 4.37
CA LYS A 58 -6.47 34.07 4.73
C LYS A 58 -5.20 33.88 5.58
N ASN A 59 -5.11 32.76 6.31
CA ASN A 59 -3.99 32.43 7.18
C ASN A 59 -2.84 31.76 6.39
N SER A 60 -1.66 32.39 6.37
CA SER A 60 -0.45 31.92 5.69
C SER A 60 0.31 30.79 6.44
N THR A 61 -0.36 30.02 7.29
CA THR A 61 0.24 28.87 8.00
C THR A 61 -0.51 27.55 7.84
N LYS A 62 -1.55 27.50 6.98
CA LYS A 62 -2.36 26.29 6.80
C LYS A 62 -1.59 25.17 6.11
N LEU A 63 -0.68 25.50 5.21
CA LEU A 63 0.14 24.53 4.50
C LEU A 63 1.47 24.37 5.23
N SER A 64 1.81 23.13 5.58
CA SER A 64 3.15 22.76 6.04
C SER A 64 3.88 22.05 4.92
N LEU A 65 5.12 22.45 4.68
CA LEU A 65 6.05 21.78 3.80
C LEU A 65 7.28 21.35 4.59
N ARG A 66 7.79 20.17 4.30
CA ARG A 66 9.03 19.67 4.88
C ARG A 66 9.85 18.95 3.83
N ASP A 67 11.12 19.33 3.74
CA ASP A 67 12.13 18.53 3.05
C ASP A 67 12.51 17.36 3.98
N ALA A 68 12.35 16.13 3.49
CA ALA A 68 12.69 14.92 4.22
C ALA A 68 14.20 14.62 4.21
N GLY A 69 14.99 15.31 3.39
CA GLY A 69 16.44 15.14 3.25
C GLY A 69 16.86 14.02 2.30
N ASP A 70 15.91 13.27 1.75
CA ASP A 70 16.12 12.17 0.79
C ASP A 70 15.49 12.46 -0.58
N GLY A 71 15.22 13.74 -0.86
CA GLY A 71 14.55 14.19 -2.08
C GLY A 71 13.02 14.10 -2.04
N ARG A 72 12.43 13.59 -0.95
CA ARG A 72 10.98 13.65 -0.74
C ARG A 72 10.55 14.95 -0.10
N ILE A 73 9.43 15.50 -0.56
CA ILE A 73 8.79 16.66 0.00
C ILE A 73 7.48 16.24 0.66
N LEU A 74 7.36 16.46 1.97
CA LEU A 74 6.14 16.20 2.72
C LEU A 74 5.28 17.45 2.75
N ILE A 75 4.01 17.30 2.39
CA ILE A 75 3.01 18.37 2.40
C ILE A 75 1.86 17.96 3.29
N HIS A 76 1.40 18.90 4.13
CA HIS A 76 0.20 18.70 4.92
C HIS A 76 -0.59 20.00 5.05
N CYS A 77 -1.88 19.95 4.72
CA CYS A 77 -2.80 21.06 4.91
C CYS A 77 -3.62 20.87 6.20
N PHE A 78 -3.40 21.73 7.18
CA PHE A 78 -4.17 21.76 8.43
C PHE A 78 -5.63 22.26 8.24
N GLY A 79 -5.99 22.66 7.03
CA GLY A 79 -7.37 22.99 6.64
C GLY A 79 -8.18 21.79 6.12
N GLY A 80 -7.58 20.59 6.07
CA GLY A 80 -8.28 19.38 5.61
C GLY A 80 -8.28 19.16 4.09
N CYS A 81 -7.47 19.89 3.32
CA CYS A 81 -7.31 19.61 1.90
C CYS A 81 -6.49 18.34 1.70
N ASP A 82 -6.90 17.54 0.73
CA ASP A 82 -6.08 16.45 0.22
C ASP A 82 -4.84 16.98 -0.52
N VAL A 83 -3.77 16.20 -0.55
CA VAL A 83 -2.51 16.55 -1.22
C VAL A 83 -2.75 16.73 -2.72
N ASP A 84 -3.56 15.86 -3.34
CA ASP A 84 -3.93 15.97 -4.75
C ASP A 84 -4.58 17.32 -5.09
N ALA A 85 -5.47 17.82 -4.23
CA ALA A 85 -6.12 19.10 -4.42
C ALA A 85 -5.12 20.27 -4.32
N VAL A 86 -4.14 20.17 -3.40
CA VAL A 86 -3.07 21.18 -3.26
C VAL A 86 -2.17 21.18 -4.49
N MET A 87 -1.73 20.01 -4.95
CA MET A 87 -0.84 19.89 -6.10
C MET A 87 -1.52 20.33 -7.40
N SER A 88 -2.80 19.94 -7.58
CA SER A 88 -3.59 20.36 -8.74
C SER A 88 -3.77 21.88 -8.79
N ALA A 89 -3.96 22.54 -7.64
CA ALA A 89 -4.07 24.00 -7.56
C ALA A 89 -2.74 24.72 -7.90
N LEU A 90 -1.61 24.01 -7.89
CA LEU A 90 -0.30 24.49 -8.32
C LEU A 90 0.07 24.04 -9.74
N GLU A 91 -0.84 23.34 -10.43
CA GLU A 91 -0.58 22.72 -11.74
C GLU A 91 0.63 21.75 -11.70
N LEU A 92 0.80 21.05 -10.58
CA LEU A 92 1.84 20.06 -10.37
C LEU A 92 1.25 18.67 -10.19
N ASP A 93 2.04 17.66 -10.54
CA ASP A 93 1.69 16.26 -10.32
C ASP A 93 2.25 15.77 -8.98
N LEU A 94 1.58 14.79 -8.35
CA LEU A 94 2.06 14.17 -7.12
C LEU A 94 3.49 13.62 -7.25
N SER A 95 3.88 13.14 -8.43
CA SER A 95 5.23 12.63 -8.69
C SER A 95 6.33 13.66 -8.46
N ASN A 96 6.02 14.97 -8.53
CA ASN A 96 6.98 16.02 -8.25
C ASN A 96 7.40 16.08 -6.77
N LEU A 97 6.66 15.45 -5.85
CA LEU A 97 6.99 15.37 -4.43
C LEU A 97 8.01 14.28 -4.08
N PHE A 98 8.34 13.44 -5.05
CA PHE A 98 9.20 12.28 -4.84
C PHE A 98 10.45 12.36 -5.72
N PRO A 99 11.58 11.82 -5.26
CA PRO A 99 12.75 11.69 -6.11
C PRO A 99 12.43 10.75 -7.29
N PRO A 100 13.16 10.85 -8.41
CA PRO A 100 12.98 9.95 -9.54
C PRO A 100 13.22 8.53 -9.06
N ARG A 101 12.25 7.64 -9.32
CA ARG A 101 12.37 6.24 -8.92
C ARG A 101 13.61 5.63 -9.61
N PRO A 102 14.52 4.96 -8.87
CA PRO A 102 15.64 4.26 -9.47
C PRO A 102 15.12 3.26 -10.51
N ALA A 103 15.81 3.12 -11.65
CA ALA A 103 15.38 2.22 -12.73
C ALA A 103 15.17 0.77 -12.27
N ASP A 104 15.84 0.37 -11.19
CA ASP A 104 15.73 -0.96 -10.59
C ASP A 104 14.42 -1.16 -9.78
N ASP A 105 13.94 -0.12 -9.11
CA ASP A 105 12.68 -0.16 -8.33
C ASP A 105 11.42 -0.17 -9.22
N GLN A 106 11.56 0.14 -10.51
CA GLN A 106 10.46 -0.01 -11.47
C GLN A 106 10.16 -1.48 -11.80
N ARG A 107 11.11 -2.38 -11.55
CA ARG A 107 10.99 -3.81 -11.87
C ARG A 107 10.45 -4.64 -10.72
N ARG A 108 10.41 -4.10 -9.50
CA ARG A 108 9.89 -4.84 -8.35
C ARG A 108 8.36 -4.88 -8.47
N PRO A 109 7.75 -6.07 -8.67
CA PRO A 109 6.30 -6.17 -8.61
C PRO A 109 5.87 -5.63 -7.25
N ARG A 110 4.85 -4.76 -7.21
CA ARG A 110 4.21 -4.44 -5.93
C ARG A 110 3.72 -5.77 -5.37
N GLU A 111 4.38 -6.27 -4.33
CA GLU A 111 3.87 -7.38 -3.55
C GLU A 111 2.54 -6.91 -2.96
N ARG A 112 1.46 -7.31 -3.62
CA ARG A 112 0.14 -7.20 -3.04
C ARG A 112 0.16 -8.19 -1.90
N GLN A 113 0.26 -7.72 -0.66
CA GLN A 113 -0.09 -8.54 0.48
C GLN A 113 -1.57 -8.92 0.27
N PRO A 114 -1.88 -10.17 -0.14
CA PRO A 114 -3.21 -10.48 -0.64
C PRO A 114 -4.22 -10.64 0.50
N PHE A 115 -3.72 -10.72 1.73
CA PHE A 115 -4.48 -10.98 2.95
C PHE A 115 -3.87 -10.19 4.10
N THR A 116 -4.72 -9.67 4.96
CA THR A 116 -4.34 -9.09 6.24
C THR A 116 -4.05 -10.19 7.27
N ALA A 117 -3.29 -9.86 8.33
CA ALA A 117 -3.06 -10.78 9.44
C ALA A 117 -4.37 -11.30 10.06
N ARG A 118 -5.42 -10.46 10.10
CA ARG A 118 -6.75 -10.83 10.59
C ARG A 118 -7.40 -11.92 9.73
N GLU A 119 -7.30 -11.80 8.41
CA GLU A 119 -7.86 -12.78 7.48
C GLU A 119 -7.11 -14.12 7.55
N ALA A 120 -5.79 -14.08 7.70
CA ALA A 120 -4.97 -15.28 7.90
C ALA A 120 -5.35 -16.03 9.20
N VAL A 121 -5.51 -15.32 10.31
CA VAL A 121 -5.96 -15.91 11.58
C VAL A 121 -7.38 -16.47 11.46
N GLN A 122 -8.28 -15.77 10.77
CA GLN A 122 -9.64 -16.23 10.55
C GLN A 122 -9.67 -17.54 9.74
N ALA A 123 -8.79 -17.69 8.75
CA ALA A 123 -8.67 -18.91 7.96
C ALA A 123 -8.21 -20.11 8.82
N LEU A 124 -7.41 -19.88 9.86
CA LEU A 124 -6.95 -20.92 10.79
C LEU A 124 -7.88 -21.19 11.97
N ARG A 125 -8.98 -20.46 12.13
CA ARG A 125 -9.86 -20.55 13.31
C ARG A 125 -10.21 -21.99 13.71
N TYR A 126 -10.60 -22.82 12.74
CA TYR A 126 -10.99 -24.21 13.01
C TYR A 126 -9.80 -25.07 13.46
N GLU A 127 -8.62 -24.84 12.90
CA GLU A 127 -7.39 -25.56 13.31
C GLU A 127 -6.95 -25.16 14.72
N LEU A 128 -7.07 -23.87 15.06
CA LEU A 128 -6.78 -23.36 16.40
C LEU A 128 -7.77 -23.92 17.45
N GLN A 129 -9.05 -24.04 17.11
CA GLN A 129 -10.05 -24.67 17.98
C GLN A 129 -9.74 -26.15 18.22
N VAL A 130 -9.39 -26.89 17.17
CA VAL A 130 -8.98 -28.29 17.27
C VAL A 130 -7.73 -28.42 18.14
N ALA A 131 -6.71 -27.60 17.88
CA ALA A 131 -5.48 -27.60 18.67
C ALA A 131 -5.77 -27.32 20.15
N TRP A 132 -6.63 -26.34 20.46
CA TRP A 132 -7.02 -26.02 21.83
C TRP A 132 -7.68 -27.20 22.56
N VAL A 133 -8.63 -27.90 21.92
CA VAL A 133 -9.28 -29.08 22.52
C VAL A 133 -8.25 -30.17 22.80
N LEU A 134 -7.44 -30.51 21.79
CA LEU A 134 -6.43 -31.56 21.91
C LEU A 134 -5.37 -31.25 22.98
N LEU A 135 -4.89 -30.00 23.03
CA LEU A 135 -3.94 -29.54 24.03
C LEU A 135 -4.55 -29.58 25.43
N THR A 136 -5.85 -29.27 25.56
CA THR A 136 -6.57 -29.37 26.82
C THR A 136 -6.68 -30.82 27.28
N ASP A 137 -6.99 -31.74 26.38
CA ASP A 137 -7.06 -33.16 26.73
C ASP A 137 -5.69 -33.74 27.11
N VAL A 138 -4.62 -33.36 26.40
CA VAL A 138 -3.25 -33.72 26.77
C VAL A 138 -2.86 -33.15 28.13
N ALA A 139 -3.15 -31.87 28.39
CA ALA A 139 -2.85 -31.23 29.67
C ALA A 139 -3.61 -31.88 30.85
N ASN A 140 -4.78 -32.44 30.58
CA ASN A 140 -5.57 -33.21 31.55
C ASN A 140 -5.26 -34.71 31.56
N CYS A 141 -4.16 -35.13 30.92
CA CYS A 141 -3.73 -36.53 30.82
C CYS A 141 -4.79 -37.47 30.24
N LYS A 142 -5.71 -36.96 29.42
CA LYS A 142 -6.71 -37.78 28.74
C LYS A 142 -6.08 -38.49 27.54
N PRO A 143 -6.42 -39.76 27.30
CA PRO A 143 -5.94 -40.47 26.12
C PRO A 143 -6.58 -39.88 24.86
N LEU A 144 -5.74 -39.52 23.88
CA LEU A 144 -6.23 -39.13 22.56
C LEU A 144 -6.70 -40.37 21.78
N SER A 145 -7.85 -40.29 21.13
CA SER A 145 -8.34 -41.36 20.26
C SER A 145 -7.58 -41.40 18.93
N ALA A 146 -7.82 -42.45 18.13
CA ALA A 146 -7.29 -42.51 16.76
C ALA A 146 -7.85 -41.38 15.88
N ALA A 147 -9.11 -41.00 16.08
CA ALA A 147 -9.76 -39.90 15.37
C ALA A 147 -9.12 -38.55 15.73
N ASP A 148 -8.80 -38.33 17.01
CA ASP A 148 -8.10 -37.13 17.49
C ASP A 148 -6.72 -37.01 16.85
N ARG A 149 -5.96 -38.10 16.81
CA ARG A 149 -4.65 -38.15 16.14
C ARG A 149 -4.76 -37.83 14.65
N GLN A 150 -5.75 -38.38 13.96
CA GLN A 150 -5.99 -38.08 12.55
C GLN A 150 -6.32 -36.60 12.34
N ARG A 151 -7.20 -36.04 13.19
CA ARG A 151 -7.58 -34.63 13.11
C ARG A 151 -6.43 -33.68 13.43
N ALA A 152 -5.62 -34.03 14.44
CA ALA A 152 -4.39 -33.33 14.78
C ALA A 152 -3.42 -33.26 13.58
N GLY A 153 -3.26 -34.37 12.86
CA GLY A 153 -2.42 -34.42 11.66
C GLY A 153 -2.89 -33.48 10.54
N VAL A 154 -4.20 -33.36 10.33
CA VAL A 154 -4.75 -32.38 9.37
C VAL A 154 -4.50 -30.94 9.84
N ALA A 155 -4.65 -30.67 11.14
CA ALA A 155 -4.40 -29.35 11.70
C ALA A 155 -2.93 -28.94 11.60
N ALA A 156 -2.03 -29.84 11.95
CA ALA A 156 -0.59 -29.63 11.83
C ALA A 156 -0.19 -29.27 10.38
N LYS A 157 -0.70 -30.00 9.38
CA LYS A 157 -0.43 -29.70 7.96
C LYS A 157 -0.90 -28.31 7.54
N ARG A 158 -2.10 -27.90 7.96
CA ARG A 158 -2.67 -26.59 7.61
C ARG A 158 -1.94 -25.44 8.31
N CYS A 159 -1.58 -25.61 9.59
CA CYS A 159 -0.77 -24.62 10.30
C CYS A 159 0.64 -24.51 9.71
N ALA A 160 1.27 -25.63 9.34
CA ALA A 160 2.59 -25.64 8.72
C ALA A 160 2.61 -24.88 7.38
N ALA A 161 1.59 -25.05 6.54
CA ALA A 161 1.46 -24.30 5.30
C ALA A 161 1.43 -22.79 5.54
N LEU A 162 0.70 -22.31 6.55
CA LEU A 162 0.69 -20.88 6.86
C LEU A 162 2.04 -20.38 7.40
N LEU A 163 2.69 -21.15 8.28
CA LEU A 163 3.98 -20.74 8.86
C LEU A 163 5.08 -20.59 7.80
N GLN A 164 5.04 -21.41 6.75
CA GLN A 164 5.96 -21.29 5.60
C GLN A 164 5.73 -20.00 4.81
N GLU A 165 4.47 -19.58 4.66
CA GLU A 165 4.11 -18.34 3.95
C GLU A 165 4.41 -17.07 4.78
N ILE A 166 4.37 -17.14 6.11
CA ILE A 166 4.68 -15.99 6.98
C ILE A 166 6.20 -15.81 7.17
N GLY A 167 6.98 -16.88 7.05
CA GLY A 167 8.43 -16.90 7.32
C GLY A 167 9.35 -16.65 6.11
N GLY A 168 8.79 -16.47 4.91
CA GLY A 168 9.51 -16.12 3.68
C GLY A 168 9.38 -14.64 3.34
#